data_AF-A0A383F202-F1
#
_entry.id   AF-A0A383F202-F1
#
_cell.length_a   1.000
_cell.length_b   1.000
_cell.length_c   1.000
_cell.angle_alpha   90.00
_cell.angle_beta   90.00
_cell.angle_gamma   90.00
#
_symmetry.space_group_name_H-M   'P 1'
#
loop_
_entity.id
_entity.type
_entity.pdbx_description
1 polymer ?
#
loop_
_entity_poly.entity_id
_entity_poly.type
_entity_poly.pdbx_seq_one_letter_code
_entity_poly.pdbx_strand_id
1 'polypeptide(L)'
;LGLIIPGGGALIGAMPLFVGIWVLAKGLGWEQQLERLMIDMRESATGGIWSSLLWGMAIFSVLLSVLTAYQVFSATTAEIDSYVASLSDFNVDAVNRDIAVWAIAINEALTWIVVSAFSFALSLGVLRWKEGSFTGRSVLLLAFGAVVYFFAKAALVVILVEMGGSDFSLDYQNVSDTWGMPVFAILAYYLLRTAVQSVTEDEGVTGENRFWGV
;
A
#
# COMPACT_ATOMS: atom_id res chain seq x y z
N LEU A 1 56.12 24.49 -22.20
CA LEU A 1 57.11 24.73 -21.14
C LEU A 1 56.37 25.08 -19.86
N GLY A 2 55.99 24.06 -19.07
CA GLY A 2 55.46 24.26 -17.73
C GLY A 2 56.62 24.35 -16.75
N LEU A 3 56.77 25.48 -16.07
CA LEU A 3 57.84 25.73 -15.11
C LEU A 3 57.46 25.08 -13.77
N ILE A 4 58.23 24.06 -13.35
CA ILE A 4 58.10 23.41 -12.03
C ILE A 4 59.00 24.18 -11.07
N ILE A 5 58.44 24.71 -9.99
CA ILE A 5 59.19 25.37 -8.92
C ILE A 5 59.58 24.30 -7.88
N PRO A 6 60.83 24.26 -7.38
CA PRO A 6 61.24 23.29 -6.39
C PRO A 6 60.67 23.68 -5.03
N GLY A 7 59.83 22.82 -4.45
CA GLY A 7 59.29 23.02 -3.09
C GLY A 7 57.80 22.71 -2.89
N GLY A 8 57.02 22.41 -3.92
CA GLY A 8 55.63 21.97 -3.71
C GLY A 8 54.71 22.15 -4.91
N GLY A 9 54.27 21.02 -5.47
CA GLY A 9 53.00 20.89 -6.17
C GLY A 9 52.94 21.43 -7.59
N ALA A 10 52.57 20.56 -8.53
CA ALA A 10 52.30 20.83 -9.93
C ALA A 10 51.05 21.74 -10.18
N LEU A 11 50.92 22.86 -9.46
CA LEU A 11 49.71 23.68 -9.47
C LEU A 11 49.61 24.63 -10.67
N ILE A 12 50.72 25.22 -11.12
CA ILE A 12 50.70 26.27 -12.15
C ILE A 12 50.63 25.68 -13.58
N GLY A 13 51.20 24.49 -13.80
CA GLY A 13 51.14 23.78 -15.08
C GLY A 13 49.83 23.04 -15.35
N ALA A 14 49.03 22.78 -14.32
CA ALA A 14 47.72 22.13 -14.44
C ALA A 14 46.57 23.12 -14.68
N MET A 15 46.78 24.42 -14.44
CA MET A 15 45.80 25.49 -14.68
C MET A 15 45.22 25.49 -16.12
N PRO A 16 46.03 25.36 -17.20
CA PRO A 16 45.50 25.28 -18.56
C PRO A 16 44.67 24.01 -18.82
N LEU A 17 44.96 22.91 -18.10
CA LEU A 17 44.20 21.66 -18.21
C LEU A 17 42.82 21.81 -17.55
N PHE A 18 42.75 22.36 -16.34
CA PHE A 18 41.47 22.62 -15.67
C PHE A 18 40.61 23.63 -16.44
N VAL A 19 41.22 24.69 -16.97
CA VAL A 19 40.51 25.66 -17.82
C VAL A 19 40.08 25.02 -19.14
N GLY A 20 40.91 24.17 -19.76
CA GLY A 20 40.55 23.44 -20.98
C GLY A 20 39.38 22.47 -20.77
N ILE A 21 39.39 21.72 -19.67
CA ILE A 21 38.27 20.84 -19.27
C ILE A 21 37.02 21.68 -18.99
N TRP A 22 37.16 22.83 -18.32
CA TRP A 22 36.03 23.72 -18.01
C TRP A 22 35.39 24.33 -19.27
N VAL A 23 36.20 24.80 -20.23
CA VAL A 23 35.71 25.35 -21.51
C VAL A 23 35.04 24.25 -22.34
N LEU A 24 35.61 23.04 -22.38
CA LEU A 24 35.00 21.90 -23.05
C LEU A 24 33.68 21.48 -22.36
N ALA A 25 33.63 21.44 -21.03
CA ALA A 25 32.42 21.15 -20.27
C ALA A 25 31.32 22.21 -20.50
N LYS A 26 31.67 23.50 -20.47
CA LYS A 26 30.77 24.61 -20.84
C LYS A 26 30.26 24.48 -22.28
N GLY A 27 31.15 24.15 -23.23
CA GLY A 27 30.81 23.98 -24.65
C GLY A 27 29.90 22.77 -24.95
N LEU A 28 29.91 21.75 -24.08
CA LEU A 28 29.03 20.58 -24.15
C LEU A 28 27.65 20.79 -23.50
N GLY A 29 27.36 21.98 -22.96
CA GLY A 29 26.10 22.24 -22.25
C GLY A 29 25.99 21.45 -20.94
N TRP A 30 27.13 21.17 -20.29
CA TRP A 30 27.20 20.40 -19.04
C TRP A 30 26.33 20.99 -17.92
N GLU A 31 26.12 22.31 -17.90
CA GLU A 31 25.22 22.97 -16.95
C GLU A 31 23.77 22.53 -17.14
N GLN A 32 23.29 22.49 -18.40
CA GLN A 32 21.95 21.97 -18.69
C GLN A 32 21.84 20.46 -18.40
N GLN A 33 22.91 19.69 -18.64
CA GLN A 33 22.89 18.25 -18.35
C GLN A 33 22.91 17.97 -16.84
N LEU A 34 23.68 18.71 -16.05
CA LEU A 34 23.68 18.61 -14.59
C LEU A 34 22.37 19.12 -13.98
N GLU A 35 21.81 20.21 -14.49
CA GLU A 35 20.53 20.73 -13.99
C GLU A 35 19.40 19.74 -14.25
N ARG A 36 19.35 19.14 -15.46
CA ARG A 36 18.45 18.03 -15.77
C ARG A 36 18.69 16.83 -14.86
N LEU A 37 19.94 16.43 -14.67
CA LEU A 37 20.27 15.29 -13.83
C LEU A 37 19.94 15.54 -12.34
N MET A 38 20.15 16.76 -11.84
CA MET A 38 19.73 17.14 -10.48
C MET A 38 18.20 17.13 -10.33
N ILE A 39 17.46 17.58 -11.34
CA ILE A 39 16.00 17.54 -11.37
C ILE A 39 15.52 16.08 -11.43
N ASP A 40 16.08 15.26 -12.32
CA ASP A 40 15.77 13.83 -12.46
C ASP A 40 16.12 13.05 -11.18
N MET A 41 17.24 13.36 -10.53
CA MET A 41 17.63 12.77 -9.25
C MET A 41 16.68 13.19 -8.12
N ARG A 42 16.27 14.46 -8.08
CA ARG A 42 15.27 14.94 -7.11
C ARG A 42 13.93 14.22 -7.30
N GLU A 43 13.50 14.10 -8.54
CA GLU A 43 12.22 13.49 -8.93
C GLU A 43 12.26 11.96 -8.84
N SER A 44 13.42 11.33 -8.97
CA SER A 44 13.66 9.92 -8.67
C SER A 44 13.74 9.64 -7.18
N ALA A 45 14.39 10.51 -6.41
CA ALA A 45 14.52 10.35 -4.97
C ALA A 45 13.15 10.40 -4.27
N THR A 46 12.27 11.33 -4.64
CA THR A 46 10.94 11.43 -4.02
C THR A 46 10.07 10.21 -4.29
N GLY A 47 9.97 9.72 -5.54
CA GLY A 47 9.21 8.52 -5.88
C GLY A 47 9.79 7.24 -5.24
N GLY A 48 11.12 7.14 -5.18
CA GLY A 48 11.82 6.02 -4.55
C GLY A 48 11.62 5.96 -3.02
N ILE A 49 11.58 7.10 -2.34
CA ILE A 49 11.35 7.17 -0.89
C ILE A 49 9.96 6.64 -0.52
N TRP A 50 8.91 7.09 -1.21
CA TRP A 50 7.55 6.61 -0.93
C TRP A 50 7.37 5.13 -1.24
N SER A 51 7.90 4.66 -2.38
CA SER A 51 7.83 3.26 -2.78
C SER A 51 8.58 2.33 -1.79
N SER A 52 9.78 2.71 -1.36
CA SER A 52 10.59 1.96 -0.39
C SER A 52 9.98 1.95 1.01
N LEU A 53 9.37 3.05 1.45
CA LEU A 53 8.67 3.14 2.74
C LEU A 53 7.43 2.24 2.75
N LEU A 54 6.66 2.22 1.66
CA LEU A 54 5.51 1.32 1.50
C LEU A 54 5.92 -0.16 1.40
N TRP A 55 7.07 -0.47 0.79
CA TRP A 55 7.65 -1.81 0.86
C TRP A 55 8.06 -2.20 2.28
N GLY A 56 8.70 -1.28 3.01
CA GLY A 56 9.07 -1.49 4.42
C GLY A 56 7.84 -1.77 5.29
N MET A 57 6.77 -0.98 5.12
CA MET A 57 5.49 -1.20 5.80
C MET A 57 4.84 -2.53 5.41
N ALA A 58 4.92 -2.94 4.15
CA ALA A 58 4.39 -4.22 3.71
C ALA A 58 5.08 -5.40 4.41
N ILE A 59 6.41 -5.39 4.45
CA ILE A 59 7.21 -6.42 5.12
C ILE A 59 6.94 -6.42 6.63
N PHE A 60 6.95 -5.24 7.25
CA PHE A 60 6.67 -5.10 8.69
C PHE A 60 5.27 -5.62 9.05
N SER A 61 4.27 -5.35 8.20
CA SER A 61 2.92 -5.85 8.38
C SER A 61 2.81 -7.37 8.23
N VAL A 62 3.60 -8.00 7.34
CA VAL A 62 3.69 -9.48 7.30
C VAL A 62 4.23 -10.02 8.61
N LEU A 63 5.28 -9.41 9.17
CA LEU A 63 5.83 -9.83 10.46
C LEU A 63 4.80 -9.68 11.59
N LEU A 64 4.03 -8.59 11.60
CA LEU A 64 2.94 -8.40 12.58
C LEU A 64 1.81 -9.42 12.39
N SER A 65 1.47 -9.80 11.16
CA SER A 65 0.51 -10.87 10.88
C SER A 65 0.96 -12.21 11.48
N VAL A 66 2.23 -12.58 11.28
CA VAL A 66 2.77 -13.82 11.86
C VAL A 66 2.85 -13.72 13.38
N LEU A 67 3.26 -12.57 13.92
CA LEU A 67 3.35 -12.35 15.36
C LEU A 67 1.99 -12.44 16.04
N THR A 68 0.95 -11.82 15.47
CA THR A 68 -0.42 -11.87 16.01
C THR A 68 -0.99 -13.30 15.98
N ALA A 69 -0.79 -14.04 14.89
CA ALA A 69 -1.17 -15.45 14.84
C ALA A 69 -0.42 -16.27 15.89
N TYR A 70 0.89 -16.05 16.04
CA TYR A 70 1.70 -16.73 17.06
C TYR A 70 1.23 -16.42 18.48
N GLN A 71 0.87 -15.16 18.77
CA GLN A 71 0.31 -14.77 20.07
C GLN A 71 -0.93 -15.59 20.41
N VAL A 72 -1.85 -15.77 19.45
CA VAL A 72 -3.05 -16.60 19.63
C VAL A 72 -2.69 -18.07 19.89
N PHE A 73 -1.71 -18.65 19.19
CA PHE A 73 -1.28 -20.03 19.43
C PHE A 73 -0.59 -20.24 20.79
N SER A 74 0.08 -19.21 21.30
CA SER A 74 0.75 -19.25 22.60
C SER A 74 -0.13 -18.81 23.78
N ALA A 75 -1.35 -18.34 23.50
CA ALA A 75 -2.26 -17.80 24.50
C ALA A 75 -2.78 -18.88 25.46
N THR A 76 -2.95 -18.50 26.72
CA THR A 76 -3.65 -19.31 27.72
C THR A 76 -5.16 -19.32 27.46
N THR A 77 -5.91 -20.28 28.03
CA THR A 77 -7.37 -20.35 27.86
C THR A 77 -8.07 -19.04 28.25
N ALA A 78 -7.61 -18.37 29.32
CA ALA A 78 -8.17 -17.09 29.76
C ALA A 78 -7.89 -15.93 28.80
N GLU A 79 -6.77 -15.97 28.07
CA GLU A 79 -6.45 -14.98 27.03
C GLU A 79 -7.23 -15.27 25.74
N ILE A 80 -7.50 -16.55 25.43
CA ILE A 80 -8.37 -16.95 24.31
C ILE A 80 -9.78 -16.38 24.49
N ASP A 81 -10.34 -16.46 25.70
CA ASP A 81 -11.62 -15.82 26.02
C ASP A 81 -11.61 -14.32 25.69
N SER A 82 -10.50 -13.63 25.91
CA SER A 82 -10.39 -12.19 25.65
C SER A 82 -10.43 -11.82 24.16
N TYR A 83 -9.86 -12.68 23.29
CA TYR A 83 -9.91 -12.46 21.84
C TYR A 83 -11.33 -12.58 21.29
N VAL A 84 -12.16 -13.38 21.95
CA VAL A 84 -13.52 -13.68 21.50
C VAL A 84 -14.59 -12.99 22.36
N ALA A 85 -14.19 -12.24 23.39
CA ALA A 85 -15.09 -11.51 24.28
C ALA A 85 -15.97 -10.46 23.57
N SER A 86 -15.58 -10.01 22.37
CA SER A 86 -16.37 -9.10 21.54
C SER A 86 -17.45 -9.81 20.72
N LEU A 87 -17.40 -11.15 20.60
CA LEU A 87 -18.41 -11.95 19.94
C LEU A 87 -19.45 -12.38 20.99
N SER A 88 -20.70 -12.03 20.75
CA SER A 88 -21.83 -12.54 21.53
C SER A 88 -21.90 -14.07 21.40
N ASP A 89 -22.16 -14.76 22.51
CA ASP A 89 -22.41 -16.21 22.59
C ASP A 89 -21.28 -17.17 22.15
N PHE A 90 -20.02 -16.74 22.10
CA PHE A 90 -18.93 -17.68 21.89
C PHE A 90 -18.50 -18.39 23.18
N ASN A 91 -18.49 -19.73 23.16
CA ASN A 91 -17.93 -20.55 24.23
C ASN A 91 -16.67 -21.30 23.74
N VAL A 92 -15.51 -20.96 24.31
CA VAL A 92 -14.20 -21.57 23.97
C VAL A 92 -14.20 -23.09 24.20
N ASP A 93 -14.98 -23.59 25.15
CA ASP A 93 -15.01 -25.02 25.53
C ASP A 93 -16.02 -25.86 24.73
N ALA A 94 -16.80 -25.26 23.82
CA ALA A 94 -17.88 -25.95 23.12
C ALA A 94 -17.43 -26.80 21.91
N VAL A 95 -16.24 -26.55 21.34
CA VAL A 95 -15.71 -27.23 20.15
C VAL A 95 -14.26 -27.66 20.35
N ASN A 96 -13.75 -28.48 19.42
CA ASN A 96 -12.33 -28.78 19.31
C ASN A 96 -11.50 -27.49 19.27
N ARG A 97 -10.93 -27.15 20.43
CA ARG A 97 -10.14 -25.95 20.69
C ARG A 97 -9.06 -25.73 19.64
N ASP A 98 -8.48 -26.80 19.11
CA ASP A 98 -7.42 -26.71 18.10
C ASP A 98 -7.90 -25.99 16.83
N ILE A 99 -9.11 -26.30 16.34
CA ILE A 99 -9.64 -25.69 15.11
C ILE A 99 -10.11 -24.26 15.36
N ALA A 100 -10.74 -24.00 16.52
CA ALA A 100 -11.17 -22.65 16.90
C ALA A 100 -9.98 -21.69 17.03
N VAL A 101 -8.87 -22.15 17.61
CA VAL A 101 -7.64 -21.35 17.74
C VAL A 101 -7.08 -20.94 16.37
N TRP A 102 -7.13 -21.80 15.35
CA TRP A 102 -6.76 -21.42 13.98
C TRP A 102 -7.67 -20.33 13.40
N ALA A 103 -8.98 -20.46 13.59
CA ALA A 103 -9.94 -19.46 13.10
C ALA A 103 -9.74 -18.10 13.79
N ILE A 104 -9.48 -18.09 15.09
CA ILE A 104 -9.15 -16.86 15.85
C ILE A 104 -7.83 -16.27 15.35
N ALA A 105 -6.80 -17.09 15.17
CA ALA A 105 -5.51 -16.64 14.67
C ALA A 105 -5.62 -15.98 13.29
N ILE A 106 -6.41 -16.57 12.38
CA ILE A 106 -6.70 -15.99 11.06
C ILE A 106 -7.46 -14.68 11.21
N ASN A 107 -8.48 -14.63 12.06
CA ASN A 107 -9.27 -13.41 12.30
C ASN A 107 -8.41 -12.24 12.77
N GLU A 108 -7.50 -12.48 13.73
CA GLU A 108 -6.61 -11.45 14.27
C GLU A 108 -5.50 -11.05 13.28
N ALA A 109 -4.94 -12.03 12.56
CA ALA A 109 -3.89 -11.78 11.58
C ALA A 109 -4.40 -11.07 10.31
N LEU A 110 -5.69 -11.23 9.95
CA LEU A 110 -6.26 -10.77 8.69
C LEU A 110 -6.00 -9.27 8.42
N THR A 111 -6.14 -8.42 9.44
CA THR A 111 -5.92 -6.97 9.31
C THR A 111 -4.50 -6.68 8.81
N TRP A 112 -3.50 -7.35 9.38
CA TRP A 112 -2.10 -7.17 9.01
C TRP A 112 -1.76 -7.77 7.64
N ILE A 113 -2.42 -8.86 7.24
CA ILE A 113 -2.31 -9.40 5.89
C ILE A 113 -2.80 -8.37 4.87
N VAL A 114 -3.96 -7.78 5.14
CA VAL A 114 -4.56 -6.78 4.25
C VAL A 114 -3.73 -5.50 4.21
N VAL A 115 -3.28 -4.98 5.36
CA VAL A 115 -2.37 -3.82 5.40
C VAL A 115 -1.10 -4.08 4.58
N SER A 116 -0.54 -5.29 4.66
CA SER A 116 0.62 -5.67 3.85
C SER A 116 0.30 -5.64 2.34
N ALA A 117 -0.79 -6.29 1.94
CA ALA A 117 -1.20 -6.35 0.53
C ALA A 117 -1.49 -4.96 -0.04
N PHE A 118 -2.16 -4.09 0.72
CA PHE A 118 -2.42 -2.71 0.33
C PHE A 118 -1.15 -1.89 0.23
N SER A 119 -0.24 -2.01 1.20
CA SER A 119 1.04 -1.30 1.18
C SER A 119 1.90 -1.72 -0.02
N PHE A 120 1.92 -3.01 -0.33
CA PHE A 120 2.59 -3.53 -1.53
C PHE A 120 1.95 -3.02 -2.82
N ALA A 121 0.61 -3.10 -2.93
CA ALA A 121 -0.10 -2.65 -4.12
C ALA A 121 0.02 -1.14 -4.33
N LEU A 122 0.00 -0.34 -3.25
CA LEU A 122 0.26 1.10 -3.28
C LEU A 122 1.70 1.41 -3.66
N SER A 123 2.67 0.60 -3.23
CA SER A 123 4.06 0.80 -3.64
C SER A 123 4.24 0.71 -5.16
N LEU A 124 3.57 -0.25 -5.80
CA LEU A 124 3.50 -0.32 -7.27
C LEU A 124 2.67 0.82 -7.87
N GLY A 125 1.59 1.21 -7.18
CA GLY A 125 0.73 2.33 -7.58
C GLY A 125 1.47 3.66 -7.66
N VAL A 126 2.34 3.96 -6.69
CA VAL A 126 3.16 5.19 -6.65
C VAL A 126 4.09 5.28 -7.87
N LEU A 127 4.69 4.14 -8.28
CA LEU A 127 5.52 4.10 -9.49
C LEU A 127 4.69 4.42 -10.74
N ARG A 128 3.52 3.82 -10.87
CA ARG A 128 2.61 4.06 -12.00
C ARG A 128 2.04 5.48 -12.02
N TRP A 129 1.81 6.08 -10.85
CA TRP A 129 1.41 7.48 -10.73
C TRP A 129 2.49 8.39 -11.30
N LYS A 130 3.74 8.17 -10.90
CA LYS A 130 4.87 8.96 -11.41
C LYS A 130 5.00 8.87 -12.93
N GLU A 131 4.74 7.69 -13.50
CA GLU A 131 4.79 7.45 -14.94
C GLU A 131 3.56 7.97 -15.70
N GLY A 132 2.55 8.54 -15.02
CA GLY A 132 1.31 9.00 -15.64
C GLY A 132 0.39 7.85 -16.14
N SER A 133 0.67 6.61 -15.74
CA SER A 133 -0.04 5.39 -16.17
C SER A 133 -1.08 4.92 -15.14
N PHE A 134 -1.28 5.67 -14.06
CA PHE A 134 -2.23 5.33 -13.02
C PHE A 134 -3.66 5.59 -13.49
N THR A 135 -4.47 4.54 -13.55
CA THR A 135 -5.85 4.61 -14.07
C THR A 135 -6.87 4.64 -12.94
N GLY A 136 -8.05 5.21 -13.20
CA GLY A 136 -9.20 5.09 -12.29
C GLY A 136 -9.53 3.63 -11.94
N ARG A 137 -9.27 2.69 -12.87
CA ARG A 137 -9.44 1.25 -12.63
C ARG A 137 -8.53 0.70 -11.52
N SER A 138 -7.28 1.15 -11.42
CA SER A 138 -6.39 0.71 -10.32
C SER A 138 -6.89 1.17 -8.95
N VAL A 139 -7.46 2.37 -8.84
CA VAL A 139 -8.09 2.85 -7.59
C VAL A 139 -9.27 1.97 -7.20
N LEU A 140 -10.11 1.61 -8.17
CA LEU A 140 -11.25 0.73 -7.93
C LEU A 140 -10.83 -0.68 -7.52
N LEU A 141 -9.74 -1.21 -8.05
CA LEU A 141 -9.21 -2.51 -7.62
C LEU A 141 -8.74 -2.47 -6.15
N LEU A 142 -8.04 -1.42 -5.74
CA LEU A 142 -7.64 -1.24 -4.34
C LEU A 142 -8.86 -1.10 -3.43
N ALA A 143 -9.83 -0.25 -3.79
CA ALA A 143 -11.04 -0.07 -3.00
C ALA A 143 -11.87 -1.36 -2.90
N PHE A 144 -11.94 -2.14 -3.96
CA PHE A 144 -12.60 -3.45 -3.93
C PHE A 144 -11.91 -4.40 -2.95
N GLY A 145 -10.58 -4.37 -2.83
CA GLY A 145 -9.85 -5.11 -1.79
C GLY A 145 -10.32 -4.80 -0.37
N ALA A 146 -10.72 -3.56 -0.09
CA ALA A 146 -11.22 -3.17 1.22
C ALA A 146 -12.63 -3.74 1.47
N VAL A 147 -13.47 -3.78 0.44
CA VAL A 147 -14.78 -4.46 0.50
C VAL A 147 -14.58 -5.94 0.84
N VAL A 148 -13.68 -6.62 0.11
CA VAL A 148 -13.37 -8.04 0.36
C VAL A 148 -12.89 -8.26 1.79
N TYR A 149 -12.05 -7.37 2.33
CA TYR A 149 -11.61 -7.44 3.73
C TYR A 149 -12.77 -7.42 4.73
N PHE A 150 -13.70 -6.45 4.60
CA PHE A 150 -14.84 -6.37 5.53
C PHE A 150 -15.73 -7.61 5.44
N PHE A 151 -15.99 -8.12 4.23
CA PHE A 151 -16.74 -9.36 4.05
C PHE A 151 -16.02 -10.56 4.65
N ALA A 152 -14.71 -10.70 4.45
CA ALA A 152 -13.92 -11.77 5.03
C ALA A 152 -13.93 -11.71 6.57
N LYS A 153 -13.79 -10.51 7.15
CA LYS A 153 -13.86 -10.30 8.60
C LYS A 153 -15.24 -10.68 9.16
N ALA A 154 -16.32 -10.22 8.53
CA ALA A 154 -17.68 -10.55 8.95
C ALA A 154 -17.97 -12.06 8.84
N ALA A 155 -17.55 -12.69 7.75
CA ALA A 155 -17.71 -14.13 7.56
C ALA A 155 -16.93 -14.95 8.62
N LEU A 156 -15.70 -14.53 8.95
CA LEU A 156 -14.92 -15.17 10.02
C LEU A 156 -15.59 -15.04 11.38
N VAL A 157 -16.19 -13.88 11.68
CA VAL A 157 -16.97 -13.68 12.91
C VAL A 157 -18.14 -14.67 12.99
N VAL A 158 -18.93 -14.80 11.92
CA VAL A 158 -20.05 -15.76 11.88
C VAL A 158 -19.55 -17.19 12.08
N ILE A 159 -18.48 -17.59 11.38
CA ILE A 159 -17.87 -18.91 11.53
C ILE A 159 -17.42 -19.14 12.97
N LEU A 160 -16.80 -18.14 13.60
CA LEU A 160 -16.37 -18.24 14.99
C LEU A 160 -17.56 -18.43 15.93
N VAL A 161 -18.64 -17.67 15.81
CA VAL A 161 -19.86 -17.85 16.65
C VAL A 161 -20.40 -19.27 16.55
N GLU A 162 -20.59 -19.78 15.33
CA GLU A 162 -21.06 -21.15 15.07
C GLU A 162 -20.11 -22.21 15.64
N MET A 163 -18.80 -21.98 15.53
CA MET A 163 -17.79 -22.82 16.16
C MET A 163 -17.75 -22.70 17.69
N GLY A 164 -18.32 -21.65 18.27
CA GLY A 164 -18.48 -21.47 19.71
C GLY A 164 -19.61 -22.30 20.31
N GLY A 165 -20.30 -23.13 19.50
CA GLY A 165 -21.43 -23.95 19.91
C GLY A 165 -22.73 -23.17 20.10
N SER A 166 -22.78 -21.92 19.66
CA SER A 166 -23.99 -21.12 19.58
C SER A 166 -24.42 -20.92 18.14
N ASP A 167 -25.73 -20.88 17.90
CA ASP A 167 -26.26 -20.54 16.58
C ASP A 167 -26.16 -19.03 16.37
N PHE A 168 -25.74 -18.59 15.17
CA PHE A 168 -25.71 -17.17 14.84
C PHE A 168 -27.14 -16.60 14.86
N SER A 169 -27.44 -15.77 15.85
CA SER A 169 -28.75 -15.17 16.02
C SER A 169 -29.04 -14.15 14.91
N LEU A 170 -30.19 -14.31 14.25
CA LEU A 170 -30.67 -13.46 13.15
C LEU A 170 -31.46 -12.24 13.64
N ASP A 171 -31.27 -11.84 14.89
CA ASP A 171 -31.84 -10.59 15.40
C ASP A 171 -31.14 -9.37 14.77
N TYR A 172 -31.86 -8.26 14.76
CA TYR A 172 -31.39 -7.04 14.11
C TYR A 172 -30.03 -6.58 14.65
N GLN A 173 -29.80 -6.67 15.97
CA GLN A 173 -28.59 -6.15 16.58
C GLN A 173 -27.36 -6.94 16.11
N ASN A 174 -27.37 -8.26 16.29
CA ASN A 174 -26.25 -9.13 15.87
C ASN A 174 -25.96 -9.06 14.36
N VAL A 175 -27.01 -9.03 13.53
CA VAL A 175 -26.86 -8.89 12.08
C VAL A 175 -26.26 -7.54 11.72
N SER A 176 -26.73 -6.45 12.35
CA SER A 176 -26.24 -5.09 12.06
C SER A 176 -24.79 -4.88 12.51
N ASP A 177 -24.39 -5.43 13.66
CA ASP A 177 -23.03 -5.30 14.18
C ASP A 177 -22.03 -6.10 13.32
N THR A 178 -22.44 -7.27 12.82
CA THR A 178 -21.58 -8.13 11.99
C THR A 178 -21.50 -7.65 10.54
N TRP A 179 -22.63 -7.29 9.93
CA TRP A 179 -22.73 -7.02 8.49
C TRP A 179 -22.80 -5.53 8.14
N GLY A 180 -22.92 -4.64 9.13
CA GLY A 180 -23.02 -3.20 8.91
C GLY A 180 -21.81 -2.63 8.17
N MET A 181 -20.59 -2.99 8.58
CA MET A 181 -19.37 -2.54 7.91
C MET A 181 -19.23 -3.09 6.47
N PRO A 182 -19.46 -4.38 6.19
CA PRO A 182 -19.55 -4.89 4.82
C PRO A 182 -20.53 -4.12 3.92
N VAL A 183 -21.75 -3.84 4.41
CA VAL A 183 -22.75 -3.08 3.65
C VAL A 183 -22.28 -1.65 3.39
N PHE A 184 -21.76 -0.98 4.42
CA PHE A 184 -21.18 0.35 4.29
C PHE A 184 -20.03 0.38 3.26
N ALA A 185 -19.16 -0.64 3.28
CA ALA A 185 -18.05 -0.75 2.35
C ALA A 185 -18.52 -0.86 0.89
N ILE A 186 -19.61 -1.59 0.61
CA ILE A 186 -20.23 -1.63 -0.73
C ILE A 186 -20.73 -0.25 -1.14
N LEU A 187 -21.43 0.45 -0.25
CA LEU A 187 -21.94 1.79 -0.54
C LEU A 187 -20.80 2.77 -0.83
N ALA A 188 -19.76 2.77 0.01
CA ALA A 188 -18.56 3.57 -0.19
C ALA A 188 -17.85 3.24 -1.52
N TYR A 189 -17.74 1.95 -1.85
CA TYR A 189 -17.19 1.50 -3.13
C TYR A 189 -18.00 1.99 -4.33
N TYR A 190 -19.33 1.93 -4.24
CA TYR A 190 -20.22 2.42 -5.28
C TYR A 190 -20.07 3.94 -5.50
N LEU A 191 -20.00 4.71 -4.41
CA LEU A 191 -19.77 6.16 -4.49
C LEU A 191 -18.40 6.48 -5.10
N LEU A 192 -17.35 5.76 -4.68
CA LEU A 192 -16.01 5.91 -5.26
C LEU A 192 -16.01 5.57 -6.75
N ARG A 193 -16.67 4.48 -7.14
CA ARG A 193 -16.83 4.10 -8.55
C ARG A 193 -17.48 5.21 -9.36
N THR A 194 -18.56 5.77 -8.84
CA THR A 194 -19.28 6.88 -9.48
C THR A 194 -18.37 8.10 -9.65
N ALA A 195 -17.63 8.48 -8.59
CA ALA A 195 -16.69 9.60 -8.65
C ALA A 195 -15.53 9.36 -9.62
N VAL A 196 -14.99 8.14 -9.68
CA VAL A 196 -13.92 7.79 -10.64
C VAL A 196 -14.45 7.86 -12.07
N GLN A 197 -15.65 7.33 -12.31
CA GLN A 197 -16.27 7.35 -13.64
C GLN A 197 -16.54 8.78 -14.12
N SER A 198 -17.06 9.66 -13.25
CA SER A 198 -17.36 11.04 -13.62
C SER A 198 -16.10 11.82 -14.03
N VAL A 199 -14.96 11.58 -13.37
CA VAL A 199 -13.69 12.22 -13.75
C VAL A 199 -13.19 11.69 -15.11
N THR A 200 -13.28 10.37 -15.32
CA THR A 200 -12.82 9.78 -16.59
C THR A 200 -13.70 10.12 -17.79
N GLU A 201 -15.00 10.38 -17.58
CA GLU A 201 -15.91 10.81 -18.65
C GLU A 201 -15.65 12.26 -19.08
N ASP A 202 -15.27 13.14 -18.15
CA ASP A 202 -14.96 14.56 -18.44
C ASP A 202 -13.66 14.72 -19.27
N GLU A 203 -12.67 13.86 -19.03
CA GLU A 203 -11.45 13.78 -19.85
C GLU A 203 -11.74 13.35 -21.30
N GLY A 204 -12.87 12.66 -21.56
CA GLY A 204 -13.29 12.22 -22.90
C GLY A 204 -13.84 13.34 -23.80
N VAL A 205 -14.28 14.47 -23.23
CA VAL A 205 -14.96 15.55 -23.99
C VAL A 205 -13.96 16.57 -24.59
N THR A 206 -12.71 16.61 -24.10
CA THR A 206 -11.69 17.54 -24.62
C THR A 206 -10.90 17.04 -25.83
N GLY A 207 -11.12 15.78 -26.25
CA GLY A 207 -10.48 15.16 -27.42
C GLY A 207 -11.38 14.99 -28.65
N GLU A 208 -12.64 15.42 -28.61
CA GLU A 208 -13.62 15.18 -29.67
C GLU A 208 -13.72 16.33 -30.69
N ASN A 209 -12.60 16.97 -31.02
CA ASN A 209 -12.43 17.63 -32.32
C ASN A 209 -12.03 16.59 -33.39
N ARG A 210 -12.76 15.46 -33.45
CA ARG A 210 -12.73 14.59 -34.63
C ARG A 210 -13.61 15.27 -35.68
N PHE A 211 -12.95 16.03 -36.55
CA PHE A 211 -13.43 16.33 -37.89
C PHE A 211 -13.95 15.02 -38.51
N TRP A 212 -15.26 14.84 -38.48
CA TRP A 212 -15.94 13.95 -39.42
C TRP A 212 -16.06 14.76 -40.70
N GLY A 213 -15.18 14.46 -41.66
CA GLY A 213 -15.24 15.05 -42.98
C GLY A 213 -16.58 14.77 -43.65
N VAL A 214 -17.34 15.83 -43.88
CA VAL A 214 -17.84 16.23 -45.20
C VAL A 214 -17.60 17.74 -45.31
#